data_AF-A0A4Q3WV56-F1
#
_entry.id   AF-A0A4Q3WV56-F1
#
_cell.length_a   1.000
_cell.length_b   1.000
_cell.length_c   1.000
_cell.angle_alpha   90.00
_cell.angle_beta   90.00
_cell.angle_gamma   90.00
#
_symmetry.space_group_name_H-M   'P 1'
#
loop_
_entity.id
_entity.type
_entity.pdbx_description
1 polymer ?
#
loop_
_entity_poly.entity_id
_entity_poly.type
_entity_poly.pdbx_seq_one_letter_code
_entity_poly.pdbx_strand_id
1 'polypeptide(L)'
;MLSRKMLVVALAVLVVGGAYATIRNYKVAPLSPQFAALQTCEVHGGALQLGTAPILYGDRPPLITDPVASATFPRAYSSLLGGCVVEAGSPSWAEVKFCPQCRAAEGTWLTAHPTSAAIR
;
A
#
# COMPACT_ATOMS: atom_id res chain seq x y z
N MET A 1 45.92 5.47 14.68
CA MET A 1 45.10 5.80 15.87
C MET A 1 43.73 6.25 15.39
N LEU A 2 42.75 5.34 15.36
CA LEU A 2 41.38 5.65 14.96
C LEU A 2 40.73 6.50 16.07
N SER A 3 40.38 7.75 15.76
CA SER A 3 39.75 8.67 16.70
C SER A 3 38.41 8.10 17.19
N ARG A 4 38.18 8.14 18.50
CA ARG A 4 36.94 7.70 19.17
C ARG A 4 35.66 8.29 18.53
N LYS A 5 35.78 9.44 17.85
CA LYS A 5 34.69 10.09 17.10
C LYS A 5 34.31 9.34 15.81
N MET A 6 35.27 8.73 15.12
CA MET A 6 35.00 7.96 13.89
C MET A 6 34.30 6.63 14.19
N LEU A 7 34.55 6.03 15.36
CA LEU A 7 33.88 4.80 15.78
C LEU A 7 32.37 5.03 16.02
N VAL A 8 31.99 6.18 16.58
CA VAL A 8 30.58 6.52 16.89
C VAL A 8 29.77 6.75 15.62
N VAL A 9 30.34 7.43 14.61
CA VAL A 9 29.65 7.67 13.33
C VAL A 9 29.42 6.37 12.56
N ALA A 10 30.43 5.49 12.51
CA ALA A 10 30.30 4.19 11.86
C ALA A 10 29.23 3.31 12.53
N LEU A 11 29.15 3.32 13.86
CA LEU A 11 28.12 2.60 14.61
C LEU A 11 26.72 3.18 14.35
N ALA A 12 26.58 4.49 14.29
CA ALA A 12 25.30 5.14 13.98
C ALA A 12 24.80 4.79 12.57
N VAL A 13 25.69 4.75 11.58
CA VAL A 13 25.32 4.34 10.20
C VAL A 13 24.91 2.87 10.14
N LEU A 14 25.55 1.98 10.91
CA LEU A 14 25.19 0.56 10.95
C LEU A 14 23.87 0.30 11.69
N VAL A 15 23.60 1.02 12.78
CA VAL A 15 22.34 0.86 13.54
C VAL A 15 21.16 1.46 12.77
N VAL A 16 21.34 2.63 12.15
CA VAL A 16 20.29 3.22 11.31
C VAL A 16 20.13 2.40 10.03
N GLY A 17 21.21 2.03 9.34
CA GLY A 17 21.18 1.26 8.09
C GLY A 17 20.65 -0.17 8.25
N GLY A 18 20.96 -0.84 9.36
CA GLY A 18 20.48 -2.21 9.65
C GLY A 18 18.97 -2.29 9.89
N ALA A 19 18.35 -1.24 10.44
CA ALA A 19 16.91 -1.21 10.65
C ALA A 19 16.10 -1.08 9.35
N TYR A 20 16.66 -0.44 8.31
CA TYR A 20 15.99 -0.28 7.01
C TYR A 20 15.99 -1.55 6.15
N ALA A 21 16.90 -2.51 6.42
CA ALA A 21 17.08 -3.70 5.58
C ALA A 21 16.29 -4.94 6.05
N THR A 22 15.25 -4.76 6.86
CA THR A 22 14.25 -5.82 7.07
C THR A 22 13.30 -5.87 5.88
N ILE A 23 13.85 -6.28 4.73
CA ILE A 23 13.09 -6.51 3.50
C ILE A 23 12.19 -7.71 3.77
N ARG A 24 10.95 -7.43 4.19
CA ARG A 24 9.91 -8.46 4.30
C ARG A 24 9.78 -9.10 2.93
N ASN A 25 10.04 -10.40 2.84
CA ASN A 25 9.99 -11.18 1.62
C ASN A 25 8.52 -11.53 1.28
N TYR A 26 7.68 -10.51 1.12
CA TYR A 26 6.27 -10.71 0.77
C TYR A 26 6.16 -10.91 -0.75
N LYS A 27 5.39 -11.93 -1.15
CA LYS A 27 5.08 -12.15 -2.56
C LYS A 27 4.19 -11.01 -3.06
N VAL A 28 4.71 -10.24 -4.00
CA VAL A 28 4.00 -9.16 -4.70
C VAL A 28 3.52 -9.68 -6.04
N ALA A 29 2.21 -9.62 -6.30
CA ALA A 29 1.67 -9.81 -7.62
C ALA A 29 2.12 -8.66 -8.54
N PRO A 30 2.61 -8.95 -9.75
CA PRO A 30 3.04 -7.90 -10.68
C PRO A 30 1.86 -7.01 -11.09
N LEU A 31 2.18 -5.80 -11.56
CA LEU A 31 1.19 -4.85 -12.03
C LEU A 31 0.32 -5.48 -13.11
N SER A 32 -0.99 -5.58 -12.85
CA SER A 32 -1.89 -6.19 -13.83
C SER A 32 -2.03 -5.31 -15.08
N PRO A 33 -2.24 -5.90 -16.27
CA PRO A 33 -2.34 -5.14 -17.53
C PRO A 33 -3.40 -4.03 -17.50
N GLN A 34 -4.50 -4.26 -16.77
CA GLN A 34 -5.58 -3.29 -16.58
C GLN A 34 -5.10 -2.01 -15.87
N PHE A 35 -4.12 -2.10 -14.96
CA PHE A 35 -3.55 -0.94 -14.27
C PHE A 35 -2.37 -0.37 -15.04
N ALA A 36 -1.65 -1.17 -15.82
CA ALA A 36 -0.48 -0.73 -16.59
C ALA A 36 -0.82 0.40 -17.58
N ALA A 37 -1.99 0.35 -18.21
CA ALA A 37 -2.45 1.36 -19.17
C ALA A 37 -2.85 2.70 -18.54
N LEU A 38 -3.19 2.72 -17.24
CA LEU A 38 -3.62 3.95 -16.57
C LEU A 38 -2.43 4.87 -16.34
N GLN A 39 -2.55 6.15 -16.70
CA GLN A 39 -1.49 7.15 -16.48
C GLN A 39 -1.97 8.32 -15.64
N THR A 40 -3.26 8.66 -15.73
CA THR A 40 -3.86 9.84 -15.10
C THR A 40 -5.06 9.43 -14.26
N CYS A 41 -5.28 10.14 -13.16
CA CYS A 41 -6.49 10.01 -12.35
C CYS A 41 -7.66 10.75 -13.02
N GLU A 42 -8.79 10.06 -13.22
CA GLU A 42 -10.00 10.68 -13.80
C GLU A 42 -10.64 11.75 -12.91
N VAL A 43 -10.40 11.71 -11.59
CA VAL A 43 -10.98 12.67 -10.63
C VAL A 43 -10.11 13.92 -10.47
N HIS A 44 -8.79 13.72 -10.37
CA HIS A 44 -7.85 14.81 -10.03
C HIS A 44 -6.98 15.28 -11.20
N GLY A 45 -6.98 14.56 -12.34
CA GLY A 45 -6.15 14.85 -13.51
C GLY A 45 -4.65 14.61 -13.34
N GLY A 46 -4.17 14.37 -12.12
CA GLY A 46 -2.76 14.12 -11.82
C GLY A 46 -2.24 12.75 -12.30
N ALA A 47 -0.92 12.65 -12.46
CA ALA A 47 -0.25 11.39 -12.80
C ALA A 47 -0.39 10.35 -11.68
N LEU A 48 -0.66 9.10 -12.06
CA LEU A 48 -0.70 7.98 -11.14
C LEU A 48 0.71 7.54 -10.76
N GLN A 49 0.88 7.13 -9.52
CA GLN A 49 2.14 6.62 -8.98
C GLN A 49 2.11 5.10 -8.90
N LEU A 50 3.25 4.46 -9.19
CA LEU A 50 3.44 3.05 -8.91
C LEU A 50 3.64 2.84 -7.41
N GLY A 51 2.95 1.87 -6.83
CA GLY A 51 3.14 1.46 -5.45
C GLY A 51 2.62 0.05 -5.22
N THR A 52 2.52 -0.36 -3.97
CA THR A 52 1.94 -1.64 -3.59
C THR A 52 0.69 -1.47 -2.73
N ALA A 53 -0.19 -2.46 -2.77
CA ALA A 53 -1.38 -2.54 -1.95
C ALA A 53 -1.53 -3.97 -1.39
N PRO A 54 -1.99 -4.13 -0.13
CA PRO A 54 -2.27 -5.44 0.43
C PRO A 54 -3.45 -6.08 -0.32
N ILE A 55 -3.32 -7.38 -0.57
CA ILE A 55 -4.41 -8.20 -1.06
C ILE A 55 -5.11 -8.82 0.14
N LEU A 56 -6.39 -8.51 0.29
CA LEU A 56 -7.24 -9.03 1.35
C LEU A 56 -8.05 -10.20 0.79
N TYR A 57 -7.95 -11.34 1.44
CA TYR A 57 -8.67 -12.56 1.09
C TYR A 57 -9.73 -12.90 2.13
N GLY A 58 -10.69 -13.73 1.73
CA GLY A 58 -11.74 -14.25 2.60
C GLY A 58 -13.12 -13.66 2.30
N ASP A 59 -14.11 -14.06 3.11
CA ASP A 59 -15.54 -13.76 2.90
C ASP A 59 -15.93 -12.33 3.29
N ARG A 60 -15.23 -11.72 4.26
CA ARG A 60 -15.50 -10.36 4.76
C ARG A 60 -14.21 -9.60 5.06
N PRO A 61 -13.39 -9.27 4.05
CA PRO A 61 -12.20 -8.46 4.27
C PRO A 61 -12.57 -7.02 4.67
N PRO A 62 -11.72 -6.31 5.43
CA PRO A 62 -11.83 -4.86 5.70
C PRO A 62 -11.63 -4.04 4.42
N LEU A 63 -12.59 -4.13 3.51
CA LEU A 63 -12.65 -3.25 2.37
C LEU A 63 -13.58 -2.10 2.69
N ILE A 64 -13.31 -0.96 2.06
CA ILE A 64 -14.31 0.09 1.94
C ILE A 64 -15.40 -0.49 1.04
N THR A 65 -16.42 -1.05 1.67
CA THR A 65 -17.62 -1.58 1.01
C THR A 65 -18.65 -0.50 0.77
N ASP A 66 -18.42 0.71 1.29
CA ASP A 66 -19.25 1.87 1.04
C ASP A 66 -19.17 2.25 -0.45
N PRO A 67 -20.28 2.11 -1.21
CA PRO A 67 -20.31 2.39 -2.63
C PRO A 67 -20.09 3.88 -2.94
N VAL A 68 -20.47 4.77 -2.01
CA VAL A 68 -20.26 6.21 -2.15
C VAL A 68 -18.77 6.52 -2.00
N ALA A 69 -18.14 5.93 -0.99
CA ALA A 69 -16.74 6.17 -0.70
C ALA A 69 -15.85 5.65 -1.85
N SER A 70 -16.07 4.41 -2.29
CA SER A 70 -15.35 3.84 -3.45
C SER A 70 -15.56 4.62 -4.76
N ALA A 71 -16.74 5.20 -4.98
CA ALA A 71 -16.99 6.11 -6.11
C ALA A 71 -16.28 7.47 -5.96
N THR A 72 -16.05 7.94 -4.73
CA THR A 72 -15.44 9.25 -4.44
C THR A 72 -13.92 9.22 -4.65
N PHE A 73 -13.26 8.10 -4.36
CA PHE A 73 -11.79 7.95 -4.49
C PHE A 73 -11.39 6.70 -5.30
N PRO A 74 -11.81 6.60 -6.57
CA PRO A 74 -11.71 5.37 -7.39
C PRO A 74 -10.28 4.89 -7.66
N ARG A 75 -9.27 5.75 -7.45
CA ARG A 75 -7.85 5.47 -7.66
C ARG A 75 -7.03 5.43 -6.38
N ALA A 76 -7.65 5.28 -5.21
CA ALA A 76 -6.91 5.15 -3.96
C ALA A 76 -6.13 3.83 -3.87
N TYR A 77 -6.76 2.72 -4.26
CA TYR A 77 -6.20 1.36 -4.24
C TYR A 77 -5.40 1.05 -2.97
N SER A 78 -5.93 1.38 -1.80
CA SER A 78 -5.24 1.13 -0.54
C SER A 78 -5.32 -0.33 -0.08
N SER A 79 -6.18 -1.11 -0.72
CA SER A 79 -6.28 -2.57 -0.60
C SER A 79 -6.95 -3.12 -1.87
N LEU A 80 -6.75 -4.42 -2.11
CA LEU A 80 -7.38 -5.16 -3.22
C LEU A 80 -8.09 -6.41 -2.68
N LEU A 81 -9.15 -6.84 -3.37
CA LEU A 81 -9.81 -8.11 -3.09
C LEU A 81 -9.11 -9.23 -3.83
N GLY A 82 -8.57 -10.21 -3.10
CA GLY A 82 -7.90 -11.39 -3.66
C GLY A 82 -8.84 -12.57 -3.95
N GLY A 83 -10.11 -12.47 -3.54
CA GLY A 83 -11.09 -13.54 -3.59
C GLY A 83 -11.25 -14.27 -2.24
N CYS A 84 -12.08 -15.32 -2.24
CA CYS A 84 -12.48 -16.00 -0.99
C CYS A 84 -11.49 -17.08 -0.53
N VAL A 85 -10.75 -17.71 -1.44
CA VAL A 85 -9.89 -18.86 -1.17
C VAL A 85 -8.43 -18.47 -1.37
N VAL A 86 -7.58 -18.77 -0.38
CA VAL A 86 -6.13 -18.57 -0.46
C VAL A 86 -5.45 -19.89 -0.74
N GLU A 87 -4.71 -19.96 -1.83
CA GLU A 87 -3.89 -21.13 -2.15
C GLU A 87 -2.48 -20.98 -1.58
N ALA A 88 -1.78 -22.11 -1.44
CA ALA A 88 -0.40 -22.11 -0.99
C ALA A 88 0.46 -21.28 -1.97
N GLY A 89 1.05 -20.20 -1.46
CA GLY A 89 1.90 -19.34 -2.26
C GLY A 89 1.20 -18.21 -3.02
N SER A 90 -0.10 -17.98 -2.78
CA SER A 90 -0.79 -16.77 -3.24
C SER A 90 -0.09 -15.49 -2.74
N PRO A 91 -0.07 -14.42 -3.55
CA PRO A 91 0.56 -13.15 -3.17
C PRO A 91 -0.25 -12.44 -2.08
N SER A 92 0.42 -11.77 -1.15
CA SER A 92 -0.24 -10.97 -0.09
C SER A 92 -0.27 -9.47 -0.42
N TRP A 93 0.41 -9.08 -1.49
CA TRP A 93 0.49 -7.70 -1.99
C TRP A 93 0.38 -7.72 -3.52
N ALA A 94 -0.03 -6.61 -4.11
CA ALA A 94 0.07 -6.39 -5.56
C ALA A 94 0.66 -5.02 -5.86
N GLU A 95 1.32 -4.90 -7.00
CA GLU A 95 1.64 -3.60 -7.58
C GLU A 95 0.37 -2.95 -8.13
N VAL A 96 0.22 -1.66 -7.87
CA VAL A 96 -0.92 -0.84 -8.32
C VAL A 96 -0.44 0.51 -8.81
N LYS A 97 -1.20 1.11 -9.72
CA LYS A 97 -1.09 2.54 -10.02
C LYS A 97 -2.17 3.30 -9.25
N PHE A 98 -1.78 4.20 -8.36
CA PHE A 98 -2.70 4.93 -7.49
C PHE A 98 -2.55 6.45 -7.62
N CYS A 99 -3.61 7.17 -7.26
CA CYS A 99 -3.60 8.61 -7.14
C CYS A 99 -3.31 9.00 -5.68
N PRO A 100 -2.25 9.79 -5.41
CA PRO A 100 -1.93 10.22 -4.04
C PRO A 100 -3.07 11.00 -3.38
N GLN A 101 -3.80 11.81 -4.13
CA GLN A 101 -4.92 12.59 -3.62
C GLN A 101 -6.12 11.71 -3.27
N CYS A 102 -6.49 10.75 -4.12
CA CYS A 102 -7.52 9.77 -3.78
C CYS A 102 -7.16 8.99 -2.52
N ARG A 103 -5.90 8.55 -2.40
CA ARG A 103 -5.42 7.79 -1.24
C ARG A 103 -5.41 8.60 0.05
N ALA A 104 -5.02 9.88 -0.03
CA ALA A 104 -5.10 10.79 1.11
C ALA A 104 -6.56 11.02 1.54
N ALA A 105 -7.46 11.29 0.59
CA ALA A 105 -8.88 11.50 0.84
C ALA A 105 -9.55 10.26 1.48
N GLU A 106 -9.24 9.07 0.96
CA GLU A 106 -9.68 7.80 1.56
C GLU A 106 -9.16 7.65 3.00
N GLY A 107 -7.89 7.96 3.25
CA GLY A 107 -7.32 7.94 4.60
C GLY A 107 -8.04 8.89 5.57
N THR A 108 -8.38 10.10 5.13
CA THR A 108 -9.20 11.04 5.91
C THR A 108 -10.59 10.48 6.16
N TRP A 109 -11.22 9.91 5.13
CA TRP A 109 -12.56 9.32 5.24
C TRP A 109 -12.59 8.15 6.24
N LEU A 110 -11.63 7.22 6.16
CA LEU A 110 -11.49 6.09 7.08
C LEU A 110 -11.28 6.54 8.54
N THR A 111 -10.57 7.65 8.73
CA THR A 111 -10.36 8.23 10.07
C THR A 111 -11.67 8.79 10.64
N ALA A 112 -12.49 9.42 9.79
CA ALA A 112 -13.80 9.94 10.18
C ALA A 112 -14.88 8.84 10.33
N HIS A 113 -14.70 7.70 9.65
CA HIS A 113 -15.65 6.58 9.63
C HIS A 113 -14.99 5.29 10.12
N PRO A 114 -14.68 5.19 11.43
CA PRO A 114 -13.93 4.07 11.98
C PRO A 114 -14.64 2.73 11.81
N THR A 115 -15.98 2.68 11.78
CA THR A 115 -16.75 1.46 11.47
C THR A 115 -16.49 0.92 10.08
N SER A 116 -16.20 1.80 9.11
CA SER A 116 -15.78 1.43 7.76
C SER A 116 -14.31 1.00 7.69
N ALA A 117 -13.52 1.34 8.71
CA ALA A 117 -12.14 0.90 8.91
C ALA A 117 -12.01 -0.33 9.83
N ALA A 118 -13.09 -0.71 10.52
CA ALA A 118 -13.07 -1.62 11.67
C ALA A 118 -13.08 -3.09 11.27
N ILE A 119 -12.09 -3.54 10.48
CA ILE A 119 -11.56 -4.91 10.54
C ILE A 119 -10.05 -4.88 10.20
N ARG A 120 -9.26 -3.92 10.71
CA ARG A 120 -7.79 -3.93 10.54
C ARG A 120 -7.11 -4.84 11.55
#